data_AF-A0A940KUH4-F1
#
_entry.id   AF-A0A940KUH4-F1
#
_cell.length_a   1.000
_cell.length_b   1.000
_cell.length_c   1.000
_cell.angle_alpha   90.00
_cell.angle_beta   90.00
_cell.angle_gamma   90.00
#
_symmetry.space_group_name_H-M   'P 1'
#
loop_
_entity.id
_entity.type
_entity.pdbx_description
1 polymer ?
#
loop_
_entity_poly.entity_id
_entity_poly.type
_entity_poly.pdbx_seq_one_letter_code
_entity_poly.pdbx_strand_id
1 'polypeptide(L)'
;MSKTGKRAKLLPFDAARYLRDDEAIAEYVSAVLETGDSDLLILALGDIARARGMAQIAKDAGLGRESLYKALSPGAKPRFDTVLKVARALGVRLTAEAA
;
A
#
# COMPACT_ATOMS: atom_id res chain seq x y z
N MET A 1 -17.60 33.62 31.23
CA MET A 1 -16.40 33.78 30.36
C MET A 1 -16.01 32.40 29.84
N SER A 2 -16.44 32.03 28.63
CA SER A 2 -16.07 30.73 28.04
C SER A 2 -14.71 30.88 27.36
N LYS A 3 -13.68 30.21 27.87
CA LYS A 3 -12.37 30.14 27.21
C LYS A 3 -12.47 29.14 26.05
N THR A 4 -12.69 29.64 24.84
CA THR A 4 -12.60 28.82 23.64
C THR A 4 -11.14 28.44 23.41
N GLY A 5 -10.75 27.23 23.83
CA GLY A 5 -9.42 26.69 23.59
C GLY A 5 -9.13 26.55 22.08
N LYS A 6 -7.89 26.83 21.68
CA LYS A 6 -7.43 26.73 20.29
C LYS A 6 -7.63 25.29 19.79
N ARG A 7 -8.46 25.08 18.76
CA ARG A 7 -8.68 23.74 18.18
C ARG A 7 -7.37 23.20 17.60
N ALA A 8 -7.06 21.94 17.89
CA ALA A 8 -5.91 21.26 17.31
C ALA A 8 -6.06 21.17 15.79
N LYS A 9 -4.99 21.48 15.04
CA LYS A 9 -4.96 21.35 13.59
C LYS A 9 -4.78 19.87 13.24
N LEU A 10 -5.82 19.23 12.72
CA LEU A 10 -5.77 17.84 12.29
C LEU A 10 -5.10 17.73 10.92
N LEU A 11 -4.37 16.64 10.71
CA LEU A 11 -3.82 16.25 9.41
C LEU A 11 -4.61 15.07 8.88
N PRO A 12 -4.81 14.95 7.54
CA PRO A 12 -5.31 13.73 6.95
C PRO A 12 -4.43 12.54 7.33
N PHE A 13 -5.06 11.39 7.55
CA PHE A 13 -4.34 10.14 7.74
C PHE A 13 -3.63 9.73 6.44
N ASP A 14 -2.41 9.23 6.55
CA ASP A 14 -1.60 8.73 5.44
C ASP A 14 -0.80 7.52 5.92
N ALA A 15 -1.23 6.33 5.51
CA ALA A 15 -0.65 5.06 5.95
C ALA A 15 0.85 4.97 5.65
N ALA A 16 1.30 5.55 4.53
CA ALA A 16 2.70 5.54 4.10
C ALA A 16 3.68 6.11 5.16
N ARG A 17 3.21 6.94 6.10
CA ARG A 17 4.03 7.51 7.19
C ARG A 17 4.39 6.50 8.29
N TYR A 18 3.69 5.38 8.32
CA TYR A 18 3.82 4.35 9.35
C TYR A 18 4.48 3.06 8.83
N LEU A 19 4.63 2.92 7.51
CA LEU A 19 5.20 1.74 6.84
C LEU A 19 6.73 1.84 6.72
N ARG A 20 7.42 1.81 7.87
CA ARG A 20 8.87 2.11 7.95
C ARG A 20 9.78 0.90 7.92
N ASP A 21 9.26 -0.27 8.26
CA ASP A 21 9.98 -1.54 8.33
C ASP A 21 9.22 -2.65 7.59
N ASP A 22 9.88 -3.80 7.40
CA ASP A 22 9.33 -4.92 6.64
C ASP A 22 8.15 -5.57 7.40
N GLU A 23 8.21 -5.61 8.73
CA GLU A 23 7.18 -6.17 9.61
C GLU A 23 5.86 -5.40 9.53
N ALA A 24 5.89 -4.07 9.66
CA ALA A 24 4.67 -3.25 9.55
C ALA A 24 4.01 -3.37 8.16
N ILE A 25 4.83 -3.54 7.13
CA ILE A 25 4.34 -3.76 5.76
C ILE A 25 3.67 -5.13 5.63
N ALA A 26 4.30 -6.18 6.17
CA ALA A 26 3.72 -7.52 6.16
C ALA A 26 2.39 -7.56 6.92
N GLU A 27 2.36 -7.02 8.15
CA GLU A 27 1.13 -6.93 8.96
C GLU A 27 0.03 -6.15 8.24
N TYR A 28 0.37 -5.02 7.61
CA TYR A 28 -0.60 -4.22 6.89
C TYR A 28 -1.21 -4.98 5.70
N VAL A 29 -0.38 -5.67 4.90
CA VAL A 29 -0.89 -6.47 3.77
C VAL A 29 -1.73 -7.64 4.27
N SER A 30 -1.30 -8.35 5.32
CA SER A 30 -2.08 -9.46 5.91
C SER A 30 -3.45 -9.00 6.37
N ALA A 31 -3.52 -7.91 7.16
CA ALA A 31 -4.78 -7.35 7.63
C ALA A 31 -5.71 -6.94 6.48
N VAL A 32 -5.15 -6.42 5.37
CA VAL A 32 -5.93 -6.08 4.19
C VAL A 32 -6.43 -7.32 3.45
N LEU A 33 -5.60 -8.37 3.32
CA LEU A 33 -6.00 -9.62 2.69
C LEU A 33 -7.17 -10.31 3.43
N GLU A 34 -7.19 -10.24 4.77
CA GLU A 34 -8.27 -10.76 5.61
C GLU A 34 -9.64 -10.12 5.31
N THR A 35 -9.66 -8.87 4.80
CA THR A 35 -10.92 -8.21 4.44
C THR A 35 -11.58 -8.80 3.19
N GLY A 36 -10.82 -9.50 2.35
CA GLY A 36 -11.27 -9.96 1.03
C GLY A 36 -11.52 -8.83 0.02
N ASP A 37 -11.17 -7.58 0.34
CA ASP A 37 -11.39 -6.43 -0.53
C ASP A 37 -10.17 -6.18 -1.44
N SER A 38 -10.35 -6.44 -2.74
CA SER A 38 -9.30 -6.22 -3.73
C SER A 38 -8.91 -4.75 -3.88
N ASP A 39 -9.83 -3.82 -3.72
CA ASP A 39 -9.54 -2.39 -3.91
C ASP A 39 -8.72 -1.86 -2.73
N LEU A 40 -8.97 -2.36 -1.51
CA LEU A 40 -8.09 -2.11 -0.36
C LEU A 40 -6.70 -2.71 -0.56
N LEU A 41 -6.59 -3.91 -1.16
CA LEU A 41 -5.28 -4.49 -1.49
C LEU A 41 -4.50 -3.60 -2.46
N ILE A 42 -5.15 -3.09 -3.51
CA ILE A 42 -4.50 -2.19 -4.47
C ILE A 42 -4.06 -0.89 -3.79
N LEU A 43 -4.89 -0.32 -2.92
CA LEU A 43 -4.55 0.87 -2.13
C LEU A 43 -3.32 0.63 -1.24
N ALA A 44 -3.31 -0.48 -0.50
CA ALA A 44 -2.21 -0.84 0.39
C ALA A 44 -0.88 -1.00 -0.36
N LEU A 45 -0.88 -1.71 -1.49
CA LEU A 45 0.31 -1.82 -2.34
C LEU A 45 0.78 -0.45 -2.85
N GLY A 46 -0.14 0.46 -3.17
CA GLY A 46 0.15 1.85 -3.49
C GLY A 46 0.81 2.61 -2.34
N ASP A 47 0.28 2.48 -1.13
CA ASP A 47 0.80 3.14 0.07
C ASP A 47 2.22 2.68 0.42
N ILE A 48 2.47 1.37 0.35
CA ILE A 48 3.80 0.78 0.59
C ILE A 48 4.78 1.26 -0.48
N ALA A 49 4.37 1.24 -1.75
CA ALA A 49 5.22 1.68 -2.84
C ALA A 49 5.57 3.17 -2.71
N ARG A 50 4.65 4.01 -2.20
CA ARG A 50 4.91 5.43 -1.90
C ARG A 50 5.90 5.58 -0.75
N ALA A 51 5.76 4.76 0.29
CA ALA A 51 6.67 4.77 1.44
C ALA A 51 8.11 4.38 1.06
N ARG A 52 8.29 3.39 0.17
CA ARG A 52 9.62 2.90 -0.26
C ARG A 52 10.22 3.63 -1.46
N GLY A 53 9.41 4.34 -2.23
CA GLY A 53 9.86 5.10 -3.40
C GLY A 53 9.46 4.43 -4.72
N MET A 54 8.56 5.10 -5.43
CA MET A 54 7.87 4.54 -6.60
C MET A 54 8.79 4.16 -7.77
N ALA A 55 9.88 4.91 -7.96
CA ALA A 55 10.82 4.66 -9.05
C ALA A 55 11.58 3.34 -8.87
N GLN A 56 12.00 3.05 -7.63
CA GLN A 56 12.72 1.82 -7.31
C GLN A 56 11.79 0.61 -7.44
N ILE A 57 10.57 0.71 -6.89
CA ILE A 57 9.57 -0.36 -7.00
C ILE A 57 9.20 -0.66 -8.45
N ALA A 58 9.02 0.36 -9.30
CA ALA A 58 8.73 0.13 -10.72
C ALA A 58 9.85 -0.67 -11.40
N LYS A 59 11.11 -0.30 -11.14
CA LYS A 59 12.28 -1.01 -11.65
C LYS A 59 12.32 -2.46 -11.18
N ASP A 60 12.15 -2.69 -9.88
CA ASP A 60 12.25 -4.03 -9.27
C ASP A 60 11.08 -4.94 -9.67
N ALA A 61 9.90 -4.36 -9.94
CA ALA A 61 8.73 -5.07 -10.47
C ALA A 61 8.84 -5.34 -11.99
N GLY A 62 9.83 -4.77 -12.68
CA GLY A 62 9.96 -4.85 -14.14
C GLY A 62 8.84 -4.10 -14.88
N LEU A 63 8.34 -3.02 -14.29
CA LEU A 63 7.24 -2.20 -14.82
C LEU A 63 7.73 -0.79 -15.17
N GLY A 64 7.09 -0.17 -16.17
CA GLY A 64 7.22 1.27 -16.36
C GLY A 64 6.60 2.03 -15.18
N ARG A 65 7.18 3.18 -14.80
CA ARG A 65 6.64 4.02 -13.71
C ARG A 65 5.16 4.37 -13.92
N GLU A 66 4.80 4.78 -15.14
CA GLU A 66 3.41 5.11 -15.49
C GLU A 66 2.48 3.87 -15.38
N SER A 67 2.96 2.70 -15.81
CA SER A 67 2.23 1.45 -15.68
C SER A 67 2.00 1.09 -14.22
N LEU A 68 2.98 1.30 -13.34
CA LEU A 68 2.84 1.09 -11.90
C LEU A 68 1.78 2.04 -11.29
N TYR A 69 1.83 3.33 -11.64
CA TYR A 69 0.82 4.30 -11.17
C TYR A 69 -0.60 3.90 -11.61
N LYS A 70 -0.79 3.48 -12.86
CA LYS A 70 -2.10 3.01 -13.36
C LYS A 70 -2.54 1.71 -12.71
N ALA A 71 -1.61 0.81 -12.41
CA ALA A 71 -1.92 -0.46 -11.76
C ALA A 71 -2.36 -0.29 -10.29
N LEU A 72 -1.86 0.75 -9.62
CA LEU A 72 -2.11 1.04 -8.20
C LEU A 72 -3.08 2.20 -7.96
N SER A 73 -3.73 2.71 -9.01
CA SER A 73 -4.71 3.79 -8.85
C SER A 73 -6.04 3.27 -8.26
N PRO A 74 -6.80 4.10 -7.54
CA PRO A 74 -8.13 3.72 -7.05
C PRO A 74 -9.03 3.16 -8.17
N GLY A 75 -9.66 2.02 -7.91
CA GLY A 75 -10.54 1.34 -8.88
C GLY A 75 -9.82 0.61 -10.02
N ALA A 76 -8.48 0.58 -10.05
CA ALA A 76 -7.75 -0.19 -11.03
C ALA A 76 -8.01 -1.70 -10.87
N LYS A 77 -8.00 -2.42 -11.99
CA LYS A 77 -8.07 -3.88 -12.03
C LYS A 77 -6.80 -4.44 -12.68
N PRO A 78 -5.64 -4.36 -11.99
CA PRO A 78 -4.41 -4.93 -12.53
C PRO A 78 -4.56 -6.45 -12.66
N ARG A 79 -3.88 -7.01 -13.66
CA ARG A 79 -3.78 -8.47 -13.76
C ARG A 79 -3.06 -9.02 -12.54
N PHE A 80 -3.43 -10.24 -12.15
CA PHE A 80 -2.83 -10.90 -10.99
C PHE A 80 -1.30 -11.04 -11.10
N ASP A 81 -0.76 -11.25 -12.31
CA ASP A 81 0.69 -11.31 -12.54
C ASP A 81 1.40 -9.99 -12.17
N THR A 82 0.75 -8.85 -12.42
CA THR A 82 1.24 -7.53 -12.01
C THR A 82 1.22 -7.40 -10.49
N VAL A 83 0.14 -7.83 -9.83
CA VAL A 83 0.03 -7.80 -8.36
C VAL A 83 1.15 -8.60 -7.71
N LEU A 84 1.42 -9.81 -8.19
CA LEU A 84 2.49 -10.66 -7.67
C LEU A 84 3.89 -10.04 -7.86
N LYS A 85 4.15 -9.42 -9.02
CA LYS A 85 5.43 -8.72 -9.28
C LYS A 85 5.61 -7.55 -8.33
N VAL A 86 4.56 -6.75 -8.13
CA VAL A 86 4.60 -5.59 -7.23
C VAL A 86 4.77 -6.03 -5.78
N ALA A 87 4.01 -7.03 -5.30
CA ALA A 87 4.16 -7.56 -3.95
C ALA A 87 5.60 -8.03 -3.68
N ARG A 88 6.19 -8.76 -4.64
CA ARG A 88 7.58 -9.23 -4.52
C ARG A 88 8.59 -8.07 -4.52
N ALA A 89 8.39 -7.06 -5.37
CA ALA A 89 9.23 -5.85 -5.40
C ALA A 89 9.14 -5.03 -4.10
N LEU A 90 8.01 -5.10 -3.40
CA LEU A 90 7.80 -4.46 -2.10
C LEU A 90 8.38 -5.27 -0.92
N GLY A 91 8.96 -6.45 -1.18
CA GLY A 91 9.46 -7.35 -0.13
C GLY A 91 8.38 -8.20 0.53
N VAL A 92 7.16 -8.22 -0.02
CA VAL A 92 6.02 -8.97 0.55
C VAL A 92 5.98 -10.38 -0.04
N ARG A 93 5.83 -11.37 0.84
CA ARG A 93 5.58 -12.76 0.48
C ARG A 93 4.14 -13.12 0.82
N LEU A 94 3.36 -13.51 -0.19
CA LEU A 94 2.03 -14.05 0.02
C LEU A 94 2.12 -15.54 0.39
N THR A 95 1.42 -15.94 1.44
CA THR A 95 1.35 -17.32 1.94
C THR A 95 -0.09 -17.83 1.89
N ALA A 96 -0.24 -19.15 1.87
CA ALA A 96 -1.53 -19.81 1.97
C ALA A 96 -1.67 -20.43 3.36
N GLU A 97 -2.84 -20.28 3.97
CA GLU A 97 -3.18 -20.84 5.28
C GLU A 97 -4.46 -21.66 5.15
N ALA A 98 -4.65 -22.64 6.05
CA ALA A 98 -5.91 -23.37 6.11
C ALA A 98 -7.03 -22.44 6.59
N ALA A 99 -8.23 -22.58 6.01
CA ALA A 99 -9.40 -21.81 6.39
C ALA A 99 -10.01 -22.31 7.70
#